data_AF-A0A8T0U0T7-F1
#
_entry.id   AF-A0A8T0U0T7-F1
#
_cell.length_a   1.000
_cell.length_b   1.000
_cell.length_c   1.000
_cell.angle_alpha   90.00
_cell.angle_beta   90.00
_cell.angle_gamma   90.00
#
_symmetry.space_group_name_H-M   'P 1'
#
loop_
_entity.id
_entity.type
_entity.pdbx_description
1 polymer ?
#
loop_
_entity_poly.entity_id
_entity_poly.type
_entity_poly.pdbx_seq_one_letter_code
_entity_poly.pdbx_strand_id
1 'polypeptide(L)'
;MVIDISETTNVRFGKELVLYERPEPRSGIHRMVFVLFRQLGRGTVFAPEMRHNFNCRSFARQYHLNIAAATYFNCQREAGSGGRRFRDE
;
A
#
# COMPACT_ATOMS: atom_id res chain seq x y z
N MET A 1 -2.70 -5.08 -4.44
CA MET A 1 -2.60 -6.04 -3.33
C MET A 1 -2.27 -7.40 -3.90
N VAL A 2 -1.19 -8.02 -3.42
CA VAL A 2 -0.73 -9.34 -3.84
C VAL A 2 -0.76 -10.26 -2.62
N ILE A 3 -1.29 -11.46 -2.78
CA ILE A 3 -1.39 -12.49 -1.72
C ILE A 3 -0.62 -13.75 -2.11
N ASP A 4 -0.53 -14.71 -1.20
CA ASP A 4 0.04 -16.05 -1.45
C ASP A 4 1.46 -16.02 -2.01
N ILE A 5 2.22 -14.97 -1.67
CA ILE A 5 3.64 -14.84 -2.00
C ILE A 5 4.40 -15.94 -1.25
N SER A 6 5.13 -16.76 -2.00
CA SER A 6 5.93 -17.84 -1.39
C SER A 6 7.07 -17.24 -0.57
N GLU A 7 7.36 -17.80 0.61
CA GLU A 7 8.45 -17.33 1.45
C GLU A 7 9.79 -17.33 0.69
N THR A 8 10.66 -16.36 0.97
CA THR A 8 11.95 -16.11 0.27
C THR A 8 11.86 -15.72 -1.21
N THR A 9 10.65 -15.65 -1.78
CA THR A 9 10.44 -15.20 -3.17
C THR A 9 10.04 -13.71 -3.23
N ASN A 10 9.49 -13.27 -4.36
CA ASN A 10 9.01 -11.91 -4.57
C ASN A 10 7.56 -11.90 -5.05
N VAL A 11 6.99 -10.70 -5.20
CA VAL A 11 5.58 -10.48 -5.56
C VAL A 11 5.14 -11.16 -6.86
N ARG A 12 6.06 -11.50 -7.78
CA ARG A 12 5.74 -12.21 -9.03
C ARG A 12 5.26 -13.66 -8.82
N PHE A 13 5.59 -14.25 -7.67
CA PHE A 13 5.17 -15.61 -7.29
C PHE A 13 3.90 -15.62 -6.44
N GLY A 14 3.28 -14.45 -6.21
CA GLY A 14 1.99 -14.33 -5.56
C GLY A 14 0.85 -14.19 -6.56
N LYS A 15 -0.37 -14.09 -6.04
CA LYS A 15 -1.59 -13.80 -6.81
C LYS A 15 -1.99 -12.35 -6.61
N GLU A 16 -2.08 -11.59 -7.70
CA GLU A 16 -2.59 -10.23 -7.67
C GLU A 16 -4.12 -10.26 -7.52
N LEU A 17 -4.63 -9.71 -6.41
CA LEU A 17 -6.08 -9.56 -6.17
C LEU A 17 -6.59 -8.16 -6.54
N VAL A 18 -5.73 -7.17 -6.39
CA VAL A 18 -6.04 -5.78 -6.67
C VAL A 18 -4.85 -5.22 -7.44
N LEU A 19 -5.09 -4.76 -8.67
CA LEU A 19 -4.05 -4.23 -9.56
C LEU A 19 -3.23 -3.14 -8.85
N TYR A 20 -1.93 -3.05 -9.11
CA TYR A 20 -1.19 -1.85 -8.73
C TYR A 20 -1.73 -0.62 -9.46
N GLU A 21 -2.06 0.43 -8.70
CA GLU A 21 -2.41 1.74 -9.24
C GLU A 21 -1.31 2.73 -8.84
N ARG A 22 -0.80 3.47 -9.83
CA ARG A 22 0.26 4.45 -9.61
C ARG A 22 -0.24 5.58 -8.69
N PRO A 23 0.57 6.04 -7.73
CA PRO A 23 0.18 7.15 -6.87
C PRO A 23 0.06 8.47 -7.63
N GLU A 24 -1.07 9.16 -7.49
CA GLU A 24 -1.34 10.48 -8.09
C GLU A 24 -1.84 11.48 -7.03
N PRO A 25 -1.01 11.85 -6.04
CA PRO A 25 -1.41 12.80 -5.00
C PRO A 25 -1.70 14.18 -5.59
N ARG A 26 -2.87 14.76 -5.25
CA ARG A 26 -3.31 16.07 -5.76
C ARG A 26 -2.89 17.25 -4.87
N SER A 27 -2.68 17.00 -3.58
CA SER A 27 -2.37 18.03 -2.58
C SER A 27 -1.54 17.45 -1.45
N GLY A 28 -0.52 18.19 -1.02
CA GLY A 28 0.35 17.80 0.09
C GLY A 28 1.29 16.64 -0.21
N ILE A 29 2.04 16.24 0.81
CA ILE A 29 2.96 15.12 0.77
C ILE A 29 2.28 13.90 1.40
N HIS A 30 2.10 12.84 0.62
CA HIS A 30 1.42 11.61 1.01
C HIS A 30 2.44 10.52 1.33
N ARG A 31 2.12 9.66 2.31
CA ARG A 31 2.91 8.46 2.60
C ARG A 31 2.32 7.28 1.84
N MET A 32 3.09 6.73 0.91
CA MET A 32 2.76 5.49 0.21
C MET A 32 3.38 4.33 0.97
N VAL A 33 2.54 3.51 1.59
CA VAL A 33 2.97 2.49 2.56
C VAL A 33 2.88 1.11 1.93
N PHE A 34 3.96 0.33 2.04
CA PHE A 34 3.97 -1.10 1.78
C PHE A 34 3.97 -1.86 3.11
N VAL A 35 3.04 -2.79 3.27
CA VAL A 35 2.96 -3.65 4.46
C VAL A 35 2.99 -5.11 3.99
N LEU A 36 3.86 -5.92 4.58
CA LEU A 36 3.94 -7.35 4.37
C LEU A 36 3.30 -8.05 5.57
N PHE A 37 2.36 -8.95 5.27
CA PHE A 37 1.67 -9.77 6.26
C PHE A 37 2.02 -11.25 6.07
N ARG A 38 2.19 -11.97 7.18
CA ARG A 38 2.29 -13.43 7.17
C ARG A 38 0.89 -14.04 7.22
N GLN A 39 0.54 -14.80 6.19
CA GLN A 39 -0.70 -15.57 6.13
C GLN A 39 -0.59 -16.89 6.91
N LEU A 40 -1.72 -17.37 7.43
CA LEU A 40 -1.81 -18.70 8.06
C LEU A 40 -1.77 -19.84 7.03
N GLY A 41 -2.17 -19.57 5.79
CA GLY A 41 -2.18 -20.52 4.69
C GLY A 41 -2.54 -19.85 3.36
N ARG A 42 -2.38 -20.57 2.25
CA ARG A 42 -2.72 -20.06 0.90
C ARG A 42 -4.24 -20.03 0.69
N GLY A 43 -4.72 -19.10 -0.12
CA GLY A 43 -6.14 -19.00 -0.47
C GLY A 43 -7.05 -18.59 0.69
N THR A 44 -6.49 -18.00 1.75
CA THR A 44 -7.22 -17.58 2.97
C THR A 44 -7.62 -16.10 2.96
N VAL A 45 -7.12 -15.33 2.00
CA VAL A 45 -7.28 -13.87 1.93
C VAL A 45 -8.00 -13.49 0.63
N PHE A 46 -8.95 -12.56 0.72
CA PHE A 46 -9.73 -12.08 -0.43
C PHE A 46 -9.57 -10.57 -0.64
N ALA A 47 -9.98 -10.10 -1.81
CA ALA A 47 -9.86 -8.71 -2.19
C ALA A 47 -10.83 -7.85 -1.37
N PRO A 48 -10.43 -6.64 -0.93
CA PRO A 48 -11.40 -5.68 -0.42
C PRO A 48 -12.36 -5.25 -1.55
N GLU A 49 -13.59 -4.92 -1.19
CA GLU A 49 -14.61 -4.46 -2.15
C GLU A 49 -14.24 -3.11 -2.79
N MET A 50 -13.61 -2.23 -2.02
CA MET A 50 -13.25 -0.88 -2.46
C MET A 50 -11.84 -0.50 -2.01
N ARG A 51 -11.16 0.32 -2.82
CA ARG A 51 -9.83 0.85 -2.48
C ARG A 51 -9.88 1.99 -1.46
N HIS A 52 -10.84 2.89 -1.64
CA HIS A 52 -10.99 4.03 -0.74
C HIS A 52 -11.53 3.54 0.62
N ASN A 53 -11.19 4.25 1.70
CA ASN A 53 -11.53 3.88 3.07
C ASN A 53 -11.01 2.49 3.52
N PHE A 54 -10.01 1.93 2.82
CA PHE A 54 -9.35 0.70 3.24
C PHE A 54 -8.58 0.91 4.56
N ASN A 55 -8.70 -0.04 5.49
CA ASN A 55 -8.01 -0.01 6.77
C ASN A 55 -7.16 -1.27 6.96
N CYS A 56 -5.83 -1.12 6.93
CA CYS A 56 -4.89 -2.23 7.07
C CYS A 56 -5.03 -3.00 8.40
N ARG A 57 -5.40 -2.33 9.50
CA ARG A 57 -5.54 -2.98 10.82
C ARG A 57 -6.80 -3.83 10.88
N SER A 58 -7.92 -3.31 10.40
CA SER A 58 -9.17 -4.08 10.32
C SER A 58 -9.01 -5.27 9.39
N PHE A 59 -8.34 -5.08 8.24
CA PHE A 59 -8.04 -6.15 7.30
C PHE A 59 -7.18 -7.26 7.93
N ALA A 60 -6.12 -6.89 8.64
CA ALA A 60 -5.27 -7.85 9.33
C ALA A 60 -6.02 -8.65 10.39
N ARG A 61 -6.92 -8.00 11.14
CA ARG A 61 -7.77 -8.68 12.14
C ARG A 61 -8.74 -9.66 11.49
N GLN A 62 -9.40 -9.25 10.41
CA GLN A 62 -10.38 -10.09 9.70
C GLN A 62 -9.77 -11.38 9.16
N TYR A 63 -8.54 -11.32 8.65
CA TYR A 63 -7.84 -12.45 8.04
C TYR A 63 -6.79 -13.09 8.95
N HIS A 64 -6.76 -12.75 10.23
CA HIS A 64 -5.81 -13.27 11.22
C HIS A 64 -4.34 -13.14 10.78
N LEU A 65 -4.00 -12.00 10.21
CA LEU A 65 -2.69 -11.72 9.64
C LEU A 65 -1.76 -11.05 10.66
N ASN A 66 -0.49 -11.45 10.66
CA ASN A 66 0.55 -10.82 11.45
C ASN A 66 1.44 -9.94 10.56
N ILE A 67 1.78 -8.73 11.02
CA ILE A 67 2.72 -7.86 10.30
C ILE A 67 4.11 -8.49 10.38
N ALA A 68 4.73 -8.72 9.22
CA ALA A 68 6.10 -9.21 9.11
C ALA A 68 7.09 -8.06 8.83
N ALA A 69 6.70 -7.10 7.99
CA ALA A 69 7.49 -5.92 7.68
C ALA A 69 6.61 -4.77 7.20
N ALA A 70 7.11 -3.53 7.31
CA ALA A 70 6.48 -2.36 6.74
C ALA A 70 7.54 -1.33 6.33
N THR A 71 7.29 -0.64 5.22
CA THR A 71 8.11 0.49 4.77
C THR A 71 7.21 1.52 4.07
N TYR A 72 7.70 2.74 3.89
CA TYR A 72 6.97 3.77 3.17
C TYR A 72 7.91 4.70 2.43
N PHE A 73 7.37 5.38 1.43
CA PHE A 73 8.01 6.53 0.80
C PHE A 73 7.05 7.71 0.78
N ASN A 74 7.61 8.92 0.72
CA ASN A 74 6.85 10.14 0.54
C ASN A 74 6.63 10.40 -0.95
N CYS A 75 5.41 10.80 -1.32
CA CYS A 75 5.01 11.08 -2.68
C CYS A 75 4.22 12.39 -2.71
N GLN A 76 4.49 13.23 -3.70
CA GLN A 76 3.77 14.48 -3.94
C GLN A 76 3.56 14.67 -5.44
N ARG A 77 2.70 15.61 -5.81
CA ARG A 77 2.53 16.00 -7.21
C ARG A 77 3.89 16.42 -7.80
N GLU A 78 4.14 16.08 -9.07
CA GLU A 78 5.42 16.33 -9.74
C GLU A 78 5.82 17.82 -9.74
N ALA A 79 4.85 18.72 -9.95
CA ALA A 79 5.04 20.17 -9.84
C ALA A 79 5.34 20.67 -8.41
N GLY A 80 5.45 19.77 -7.43
CA GLY A 80 5.56 20.05 -6.02
C GLY A 80 4.19 20.32 -5.36
N SER A 81 4.21 20.26 -4.02
CA SER A 81 3.06 20.59 -3.16
C SER A 81 3.27 21.87 -2.35
N GLY A 82 4.26 22.69 -2.73
CA GLY A 82 4.61 23.93 -2.05
C GLY A 82 3.60 25.06 -2.27
N GLY A 83 3.46 25.91 -1.25
CA GLY A 83 2.67 27.14 -1.29
C GLY A 83 3.33 28.28 -2.10
N ARG A 84 2.74 29.48 -2.05
CA ARG A 84 3.17 30.66 -2.84
C ARG A 84 4.69 30.83 -2.77
N ARG A 85 5.33 30.87 -3.94
CA ARG A 85 6.73 31.28 -4.06
C ARG A 85 6.79 32.76 -3.71
N PHE A 86 7.31 33.11 -2.55
CA PHE A 86 7.77 34.47 -2.32
C PHE A 86 9.01 34.63 -3.21
N ARG A 87 8.94 35.55 -4.19
CA ARG A 87 10.13 36.00 -4.90
C ARG A 87 10.84 36.95 -3.94
N ASP A 88 12.12 36.71 -3.69
CA ASP A 88 12.96 37.77 -3.14
C ASP A 88 13.06 38.86 -4.23
N GLU A 89 12.69 40.09 -3.86
CA GLU A 89 12.85 41.29 -4.70
C GLU A 89 14.32 41.60 -4.98
#